data_AF-A0A497I337-F1
#
_entry.id   AF-A0A497I337-F1
#
_cell.length_a   1.000
_cell.length_b   1.000
_cell.length_c   1.000
_cell.angle_alpha   90.00
_cell.angle_beta   90.00
_cell.angle_gamma   90.00
#
_symmetry.space_group_name_H-M   'P 1'
#
loop_
_entity.id
_entity.type
_entity.pdbx_description
1 polymer ?
#
loop_
_entity_poly.entity_id
_entity_poly.type
_entity_poly.pdbx_seq_one_letter_code
_entity_poly.pdbx_strand_id
1 'polypeptide(L)'
;MGWRDSINKLSRALEWKTFTPRLEDLISEEEQIVVFSDTHLGWEKSKKREFERFLDYLKDEMERDDLDVVVANGDIVELWRRDD
;
A
#
# COMPACT_ATOMS: atom_id res chain seq x y z
N MET A 1 16.94 20.96 -0.33
CA MET A 1 17.13 19.51 -0.13
C MET A 1 16.38 18.83 -1.24
N GLY A 2 17.12 18.16 -2.14
CA GLY A 2 16.58 17.65 -3.39
C GLY A 2 15.93 16.29 -3.21
N TRP A 3 14.97 15.96 -4.08
CA TRP A 3 14.27 14.67 -4.12
C TRP A 3 15.19 13.44 -4.03
N ARG A 4 16.43 13.55 -4.52
CA ARG A 4 17.50 12.53 -4.39
C ARG A 4 17.86 12.19 -2.94
N ASP A 5 17.85 13.14 -2.03
CA ASP A 5 18.16 12.89 -0.61
C ASP A 5 17.04 12.10 0.08
N SER A 6 15.79 12.30 -0.35
CA SER A 6 14.62 11.58 0.15
C SER A 6 14.59 10.14 -0.35
N ILE A 7 14.95 9.90 -1.62
CA ILE A 7 15.07 8.55 -2.18
C ILE A 7 16.17 7.76 -1.46
N ASN A 8 17.35 8.37 -1.26
CA ASN A 8 18.45 7.70 -0.56
C ASN A 8 18.11 7.30 0.89
N LYS A 9 17.25 8.07 1.57
CA LYS A 9 16.75 7.72 2.90
C LYS A 9 15.74 6.56 2.86
N LEU A 10 14.86 6.54 1.88
CA LEU A 10 13.89 5.44 1.69
C LEU A 10 14.60 4.14 1.31
N SER A 11 15.56 4.17 0.38
CA SER A 11 16.34 3.00 -0.02
C SER A 11 17.11 2.40 1.16
N ARG A 12 17.75 3.22 2.00
CA ARG A 12 18.44 2.74 3.21
C ARG A 12 17.50 2.15 4.26
N ALA A 13 16.28 2.67 4.38
CA ALA A 13 15.28 2.15 5.30
C ALA A 13 14.71 0.80 4.82
N LEU A 14 14.62 0.60 3.50
CA LEU A 14 14.14 -0.62 2.85
C LEU A 14 15.23 -1.72 2.80
N GLU A 15 16.49 -1.36 2.56
CA GLU A 15 17.65 -2.29 2.55
C GLU A 15 17.79 -3.08 3.87
N TRP A 16 17.33 -2.54 5.00
CA TRP A 16 17.43 -3.20 6.30
C TRP A 16 16.36 -4.25 6.58
N LYS A 17 15.30 -4.39 5.76
CA LYS A 17 14.19 -5.30 6.05
C LYS A 17 13.88 -6.34 4.99
N THR A 18 14.28 -6.14 3.74
CA THR A 18 13.95 -7.11 2.68
C THR A 18 15.05 -7.13 1.63
N PHE A 19 15.52 -8.34 1.31
CA PHE A 19 16.37 -8.61 0.16
C PHE A 19 15.72 -7.99 -1.08
N THR A 20 16.25 -6.87 -1.56
CA THR A 20 15.73 -6.13 -2.70
C THR A 20 16.70 -6.33 -3.87
N PRO A 21 16.26 -6.89 -5.00
CA PRO A 21 16.98 -6.71 -6.27
C PRO A 21 17.20 -5.21 -6.48
N ARG A 22 18.26 -4.85 -7.21
CA ARG A 22 18.63 -3.43 -7.38
C ARG A 22 17.44 -2.68 -7.95
N LEU A 23 16.97 -1.66 -7.23
CA LEU A 23 15.86 -0.76 -7.59
C LEU A 23 15.98 -0.20 -9.03
N GLU A 24 17.21 -0.18 -9.56
CA GLU A 24 17.58 0.22 -10.92
C GLU A 24 16.99 -0.70 -12.00
N ASP A 25 16.70 -1.96 -11.68
CA ASP A 25 16.12 -2.94 -12.61
C ASP A 25 14.58 -2.83 -12.74
N LEU A 26 13.93 -2.08 -11.83
CA LEU A 26 12.47 -1.86 -11.79
C LEU A 26 12.02 -0.59 -12.51
N ILE A 27 12.94 0.29 -12.94
CA ILE A 27 12.62 1.56 -13.61
C ILE A 27 12.46 1.36 -15.13
N SER A 28 11.92 0.22 -15.57
CA SER A 28 11.77 -0.12 -16.99
C SER A 28 10.34 0.03 -17.51
N GLU A 29 9.33 -0.01 -16.65
CA GLU A 29 7.93 0.32 -16.94
C GLU A 29 7.38 1.00 -15.66
N GLU A 30 6.50 2.00 -15.76
CA GLU A 30 5.96 2.67 -14.57
C GLU A 30 5.06 1.68 -13.80
N GLU A 31 5.64 0.84 -12.95
CA GLU A 31 4.87 -0.12 -12.14
C GLU A 31 3.94 0.64 -11.18
N GLN A 32 2.65 0.37 -11.27
CA GLN A 32 1.65 0.96 -10.40
C GLN A 32 1.50 0.10 -9.14
N ILE A 33 1.94 0.65 -8.00
CA ILE A 33 1.88 0.00 -6.69
C ILE A 33 0.87 0.74 -5.80
N VAL A 34 -0.13 0.02 -5.29
CA VAL A 34 -1.10 0.56 -4.32
C VAL A 34 -0.85 -0.03 -2.94
N VAL A 35 -0.71 0.84 -1.93
CA VAL A 35 -0.54 0.44 -0.53
C VAL A 35 -1.68 1.02 0.31
N PHE A 36 -2.30 0.19 1.15
CA PHE A 36 -3.35 0.62 2.09
C PHE A 36 -3.17 -0.03 3.47
N SER A 37 -3.60 0.67 4.52
CA SER A 37 -3.53 0.21 5.93
C SER A 37 -4.71 0.79 6.73
N ASP A 38 -4.82 0.42 8.01
CA ASP A 38 -5.66 1.10 9.02
C ASP A 38 -7.14 1.22 8.61
N THR A 39 -7.65 0.19 7.94
CA THR A 39 -9.06 0.16 7.53
C THR A 39 -9.98 -0.12 8.73
N HIS A 40 -9.47 -0.83 9.74
CA HIS A 40 -10.18 -1.18 10.98
C HIS A 40 -11.59 -1.74 10.75
N LEU A 41 -11.77 -2.59 9.73
CA LEU A 41 -13.07 -3.20 9.41
C LEU A 41 -13.59 -3.98 10.61
N GLY A 42 -14.77 -3.63 11.09
CA GLY A 42 -15.33 -4.20 12.32
C GLY A 42 -15.51 -3.15 13.41
N TRP A 43 -14.73 -2.07 13.37
CA TRP A 43 -14.99 -0.89 14.19
C TRP A 43 -16.23 -0.15 13.68
N GLU A 44 -17.07 0.37 14.59
CA GLU A 44 -18.29 1.11 14.22
C GLU A 44 -18.00 2.32 13.33
N LYS A 45 -16.90 3.03 13.59
CA LYS A 45 -16.49 4.23 12.85
C LYS A 45 -15.69 3.92 11.58
N SER A 46 -15.47 2.64 11.25
CA SER A 46 -14.79 2.27 10.01
C SER A 46 -15.59 2.73 8.79
N LYS A 47 -14.87 3.23 7.78
CA LYS A 47 -15.44 3.72 6.52
C LYS A 47 -15.70 2.58 5.53
N LYS A 48 -16.62 1.68 5.91
CA LYS A 48 -16.85 0.42 5.18
C LYS A 48 -17.22 0.64 3.71
N ARG A 49 -18.13 1.58 3.44
CA ARG A 49 -18.59 1.87 2.07
C ARG A 49 -17.48 2.45 1.21
N GLU A 50 -16.63 3.30 1.78
CA GLU A 50 -15.48 3.86 1.08
C GLU A 50 -14.43 2.79 0.79
N PHE A 51 -14.25 1.85 1.73
CA PHE A 51 -13.39 0.70 1.51
C PHE A 51 -13.93 -0.25 0.42
N GLU A 52 -15.24 -0.53 0.40
CA GLU A 52 -15.88 -1.31 -0.68
C GLU A 52 -15.67 -0.65 -2.05
N ARG A 53 -15.89 0.67 -2.15
CA ARG A 53 -15.62 1.43 -3.39
C ARG A 53 -14.14 1.42 -3.79
N PHE A 54 -13.24 1.40 -2.82
CA PHE A 54 -11.81 1.25 -3.07
C PHE A 54 -11.48 -0.15 -3.62
N LEU A 55 -12.11 -1.21 -3.10
CA LEU A 55 -11.96 -2.56 -3.65
C LEU A 55 -12.50 -2.66 -5.08
N ASP A 56 -13.62 -2.01 -5.38
CA ASP A 56 -14.16 -1.95 -6.75
C ASP A 56 -13.18 -1.25 -7.69
N TYR A 57 -12.60 -0.12 -7.27
CA TYR A 57 -11.54 0.56 -8.01
C TYR A 57 -10.33 -0.35 -8.26
N LEU A 58 -9.81 -1.04 -7.23
CA LEU A 58 -8.68 -1.96 -7.41
C LEU A 58 -8.99 -3.06 -8.42
N LYS A 59 -10.20 -3.61 -8.38
CA LYS A 59 -10.64 -4.64 -9.31
C LYS A 59 -10.65 -4.11 -10.75
N ASP A 60 -11.19 -2.91 -10.98
CA ASP A 60 -11.23 -2.30 -12.30
C ASP A 60 -9.82 -2.03 -12.86
N GLU A 61 -8.87 -1.61 -12.02
CA GLU A 61 -7.48 -1.36 -12.45
C GLU A 61 -6.72 -2.66 -12.71
N MET A 62 -6.95 -3.71 -11.92
CA MET A 62 -6.40 -5.05 -12.18
C MET A 62 -6.93 -5.65 -13.49
N GLU A 63 -8.20 -5.39 -13.85
CA GLU A 63 -8.78 -5.85 -15.12
C GLU A 63 -8.20 -5.12 -16.35
N ARG A 64 -7.66 -3.91 -16.15
CA ARG A 64 -6.99 -3.13 -17.21
C ARG A 64 -5.51 -3.45 -17.37
N ASP A 65 -4.95 -4.29 -16.49
CA ASP A 65 -3.51 -4.57 -16.42
C ASP A 65 -2.67 -3.31 -16.11
N ASP A 66 -3.30 -2.31 -15.46
CA ASP A 66 -2.70 -1.03 -15.06
C ASP A 66 -2.23 -1.05 -13.58
N LEU A 67 -2.25 -2.22 -12.93
CA LEU A 67 -1.92 -2.37 -11.51
C LEU A 67 -1.11 -3.64 -11.24
N ASP A 68 0.17 -3.45 -10.92
CA ASP A 68 1.12 -4.55 -10.73
C ASP A 68 1.09 -5.14 -9.32
N VAL A 69 0.97 -4.27 -8.30
CA VAL A 69 1.13 -4.68 -6.90
C VAL A 69 0.12 -3.99 -5.99
N VAL A 70 -0.54 -4.78 -5.13
CA VAL A 70 -1.36 -4.30 -4.03
C VAL A 70 -0.78 -4.79 -2.70
N VAL A 71 -0.50 -3.87 -1.78
CA VAL A 71 0.04 -4.17 -0.45
C VAL A 71 -0.95 -3.74 0.63
N ALA A 72 -1.43 -4.71 1.42
CA ALA A 72 -2.19 -4.47 2.64
C ALA A 72 -1.24 -4.40 3.85
N ASN A 73 -0.98 -3.20 4.36
CA ASN A 73 0.01 -2.92 5.39
C ASN A 73 -0.60 -2.84 6.81
N GLY A 74 -1.25 -3.92 7.25
CA GLY A 74 -1.73 -4.07 8.62
C GLY A 74 -3.02 -3.30 8.96
N ASP A 75 -3.57 -3.58 10.14
CA ASP A 75 -4.76 -2.93 10.72
C ASP A 75 -6.00 -2.89 9.81
N ILE A 76 -6.17 -3.95 9.02
CA ILE A 76 -7.29 -4.09 8.09
C ILE A 76 -8.59 -4.44 8.81
N VAL A 77 -8.53 -5.34 9.79
CA VAL A 77 -9.69 -5.84 10.52
C VAL A 77 -9.53 -5.49 11.98
N GLU A 78 -10.60 -4.99 12.58
CA GLU A 78 -10.72 -4.70 13.99
C GLU A 78 -11.63 -5.74 14.65
N LEU A 79 -11.05 -6.58 15.51
CA LEU A 79 -11.76 -7.69 16.15
C LEU A 79 -12.15 -7.37 17.60
N TRP A 80 -11.36 -6.54 18.30
CA TRP A 80 -11.48 -6.35 19.75
C TRP A 80 -11.12 -4.93 20.17
N ARG A 81 -11.74 -3.93 19.54
CA ARG A 81 -11.67 -2.55 20.06
C ARG A 81 -12.75 -2.34 21.11
N ARG A 82 -12.34 -2.17 22.35
CA ARG A 82 -13.18 -1.56 23.39
C ARG A 82 -12.98 -0.06 23.25
N ASP A 83 -14.02 0.63 22.80
CA ASP A 83 -14.04 2.08 22.89
C ASP A 83 -14.32 2.41 24.36
N ASP A 84 -13.24 2.65 25.10
CA ASP A 84 -13.27 3.15 26.49
C ASP A 84 -13.79 4.61 26.55
#